data_AF-A0A437JCX0-F1
#
_entry.id   AF-A0A437JCX0-F1
#
_cell.length_a   1.000
_cell.length_b   1.000
_cell.length_c   1.000
_cell.angle_alpha   90.00
_cell.angle_beta   90.00
_cell.angle_gamma   90.00
#
_symmetry.space_group_name_H-M   'P 1'
#
loop_
_entity.id
_entity.type
_entity.pdbx_description
1 polymer ?
#
loop_
_entity_poly.entity_id
_entity_poly.type
_entity_poly.pdbx_seq_one_letter_code
_entity_poly.pdbx_strand_id
1 'polypeptide(L)'
;MAHRYLGLLLSALLAGAGSAAQARDFTLMIYERPQDLALRDDRGEAGRRYWGDYAAFGAALAQAGVMKGGAALDDPSPVAAGDDAPRLSGYFIIDVADHAAAETWARRISAAATGRVVVRPHIAMPGTK
;
A
#
# COMPACT_ATOMS: atom_id res chain seq x y z
N MET A 1 -18.53 16.88 67.35
CA MET A 1 -19.68 16.61 66.46
C MET A 1 -19.18 16.82 65.03
N ALA A 2 -18.63 15.80 64.38
CA ALA A 2 -19.34 14.75 63.63
C ALA A 2 -19.94 15.27 62.31
N HIS A 3 -19.24 15.02 61.19
CA HIS A 3 -19.74 14.60 59.86
C HIS A 3 -18.53 14.54 58.90
N ARG A 4 -17.86 13.39 58.77
CA ARG A 4 -18.15 12.25 57.86
C ARG A 4 -17.75 12.52 56.40
N TYR A 5 -16.60 11.96 56.04
CA TYR A 5 -16.21 11.30 54.78
C TYR A 5 -17.26 11.29 53.65
N LEU A 6 -16.96 11.92 52.51
CA LEU A 6 -17.43 11.50 51.19
C LEU A 6 -16.63 12.21 50.08
N GLY A 7 -15.96 11.45 49.21
CA GLY A 7 -15.28 12.02 48.02
C GLY A 7 -14.05 11.25 47.52
N LEU A 8 -14.02 9.93 47.68
CA LEU A 8 -13.10 9.06 46.96
C LEU A 8 -13.65 8.83 45.54
N LEU A 9 -12.74 8.67 44.58
CA LEU A 9 -12.91 8.20 43.19
C LEU A 9 -13.14 9.28 42.14
N LEU A 10 -12.04 9.85 41.63
CA LEU A 10 -11.94 10.15 40.21
C LEU A 10 -10.50 9.90 39.76
N SER A 11 -10.35 9.20 38.63
CA SER A 11 -9.13 8.97 37.82
C SER A 11 -8.58 7.55 37.81
N ALA A 12 -9.37 6.59 37.30
CA ALA A 12 -8.82 5.35 36.73
C ALA A 12 -9.75 4.84 35.63
N LEU A 13 -9.90 5.60 34.55
CA LEU A 13 -10.57 5.15 33.34
C LEU A 13 -9.86 5.79 32.15
N LEU A 14 -8.90 5.04 31.60
CA LEU A 14 -8.49 4.98 30.18
C LEU A 14 -7.25 4.08 30.03
N ALA A 15 -7.31 2.87 30.59
CA ALA A 15 -6.47 1.77 30.12
C ALA A 15 -7.24 1.10 28.96
N GLY A 16 -6.93 1.48 27.72
CA GLY A 16 -7.57 0.87 26.55
C GLY A 16 -7.69 1.72 25.30
N ALA A 17 -7.11 2.92 25.24
CA ALA A 17 -6.82 3.53 23.95
C ALA A 17 -5.72 2.67 23.31
N GLY A 18 -6.10 1.73 22.43
CA GLY A 18 -5.15 1.06 21.57
C GLY A 18 -4.21 2.10 21.00
N SER A 19 -2.89 1.84 21.12
CA SER A 19 -1.85 2.71 20.59
C SER A 19 -2.34 3.32 19.29
N ALA A 20 -2.39 4.65 19.19
CA ALA A 20 -2.66 5.31 17.92
C ALA A 20 -1.79 4.60 16.88
N ALA A 21 -2.44 3.99 15.88
CA ALA A 21 -1.74 3.17 14.91
C ALA A 21 -0.68 4.06 14.27
N GLN A 22 0.58 3.75 14.55
CA GLN A 22 1.68 4.54 14.05
C GLN A 22 1.70 4.29 12.54
N ALA A 23 1.63 5.37 11.77
CA ALA A 23 1.73 5.29 10.31
C ALA A 23 2.96 4.44 9.96
N ARG A 24 2.75 3.49 9.05
CA ARG A 24 3.71 2.44 8.72
C ARG A 24 3.84 2.36 7.22
N ASP A 25 5.07 2.10 6.77
CA ASP A 25 5.34 1.85 5.37
C ASP A 25 4.78 0.49 4.93
N PHE A 26 4.09 0.48 3.80
CA PHE A 26 3.64 -0.71 3.09
C PHE A 26 4.15 -0.67 1.65
N THR A 27 4.61 -1.81 1.14
CA THR A 27 4.82 -1.99 -0.30
C THR A 27 3.58 -2.61 -0.92
N LEU A 28 3.05 -1.97 -1.97
CA LEU A 28 2.06 -2.54 -2.87
C LEU A 28 2.82 -3.16 -4.05
N MET A 29 2.96 -4.49 -4.07
CA MET A 29 3.65 -5.22 -5.13
C MET A 29 2.66 -5.58 -6.22
N ILE A 30 2.97 -5.24 -7.47
CA ILE A 30 2.06 -5.36 -8.60
C ILE A 30 2.53 -6.51 -9.48
N TYR A 31 1.67 -7.51 -9.64
CA TYR A 31 1.89 -8.64 -10.53
C TYR A 31 0.90 -8.57 -11.68
N GLU A 32 1.41 -8.55 -12.90
CA GLU A 32 0.62 -8.45 -14.13
C GLU A 32 0.88 -9.67 -15.01
N ARG A 33 -0.10 -10.04 -15.85
CA ARG A 33 0.09 -11.07 -16.88
C ARG A 33 0.98 -10.52 -18.00
N PRO A 34 1.72 -11.38 -18.72
CA PRO A 34 2.56 -10.94 -19.85
C PRO A 34 1.80 -10.10 -20.89
N GLN A 35 0.56 -10.50 -21.22
CA GLN A 35 -0.30 -9.77 -22.16
C GLN A 35 -0.64 -8.34 -21.71
N ASP A 36 -0.81 -8.11 -20.40
CA ASP A 36 -1.09 -6.78 -19.85
C ASP A 36 0.20 -5.96 -19.82
N LEU A 37 1.34 -6.59 -19.51
CA LEU A 37 2.65 -5.95 -19.52
C LEU A 37 3.08 -5.48 -20.91
N ALA A 38 2.72 -6.23 -21.96
CA ALA A 38 3.00 -5.85 -23.34
C ALA A 38 2.38 -4.49 -23.73
N LEU A 39 1.35 -4.02 -23.01
CA LEU A 39 0.77 -2.68 -23.23
C LEU A 39 1.73 -1.54 -22.90
N ARG A 40 2.82 -1.78 -22.15
CA ARG A 40 3.84 -0.75 -21.87
C ARG A 40 4.51 -0.23 -23.14
N ASP A 41 4.68 -1.12 -24.11
CA ASP A 41 5.33 -0.82 -25.38
C ASP A 41 4.35 -0.38 -26.48
N ASP A 42 3.04 -0.58 -26.25
CA ASP A 42 2.01 -0.08 -27.13
C ASP A 42 2.02 1.47 -27.17
N ARG A 43 2.09 2.03 -28.38
CA ARG A 43 2.06 3.48 -28.63
C ARG A 43 0.66 3.99 -28.98
N GLY A 44 -0.31 3.09 -29.09
CA GLY A 44 -1.72 3.35 -29.33
C GLY A 44 -2.48 3.77 -28.06
N GLU A 45 -3.80 3.69 -28.14
CA GLU A 45 -4.70 4.11 -27.05
C GLU A 45 -4.60 3.19 -25.83
N ALA A 46 -4.40 1.89 -26.02
CA ALA A 46 -4.34 0.95 -24.91
C ALA A 46 -3.08 1.18 -24.05
N GLY A 47 -1.92 1.38 -24.67
CA GLY A 47 -0.70 1.78 -23.95
C GLY A 47 -0.80 3.15 -23.26
N ARG A 48 -1.44 4.14 -23.91
CA ARG A 48 -1.71 5.44 -23.25
C ARG A 48 -2.60 5.29 -22.02
N ARG A 49 -3.66 4.48 -22.11
CA ARG A 49 -4.56 4.18 -20.99
C ARG A 49 -3.82 3.46 -19.87
N TYR A 50 -3.01 2.45 -20.21
CA TYR A 50 -2.17 1.73 -19.25
C TYR A 50 -1.34 2.71 -18.41
N TRP A 51 -0.55 3.57 -19.05
CA TRP A 51 0.30 4.54 -18.35
C TRP A 51 -0.52 5.63 -17.65
N GLY A 52 -1.64 6.05 -18.23
CA GLY A 52 -2.56 7.01 -17.64
C GLY A 52 -3.16 6.54 -16.31
N ASP A 53 -3.57 5.27 -16.23
CA ASP A 53 -4.14 4.68 -15.00
C ASP A 53 -3.10 4.67 -13.87
N TYR A 54 -1.85 4.27 -14.15
CA TYR A 54 -0.76 4.31 -13.17
C TYR A 54 -0.36 5.73 -12.77
N ALA A 55 -0.30 6.66 -13.72
CA ALA A 55 -0.02 8.07 -13.45
C ALA A 55 -1.10 8.70 -12.56
N ALA A 56 -2.38 8.42 -12.83
CA ALA A 56 -3.50 8.88 -12.03
C ALA A 56 -3.46 8.30 -10.60
N PHE A 57 -3.13 7.02 -10.46
CA PHE A 57 -2.97 6.40 -9.14
C PHE A 57 -1.82 7.02 -8.35
N GLY A 58 -0.65 7.19 -8.95
CA GLY A 58 0.50 7.85 -8.33
C GLY A 58 0.19 9.30 -7.91
N ALA A 59 -0.48 10.07 -8.78
CA ALA A 59 -0.93 11.42 -8.45
C ALA A 59 -1.88 11.45 -7.25
N ALA A 60 -2.80 10.48 -7.16
CA ALA A 60 -3.71 10.39 -6.02
C ALA A 60 -3.00 10.05 -4.70
N LEU A 61 -1.99 9.17 -4.74
CA LEU A 61 -1.16 8.88 -3.56
C LEU A 61 -0.37 10.13 -3.12
N ALA A 62 0.19 10.87 -4.07
CA ALA A 62 0.93 12.10 -3.80
C ALA A 62 0.02 13.20 -3.23
N GLN A 63 -1.16 13.41 -3.81
CA GLN A 63 -2.16 14.37 -3.32
C GLN A 63 -2.64 14.05 -1.90
N ALA A 64 -2.76 12.76 -1.57
CA ALA A 64 -3.12 12.32 -0.22
C ALA A 64 -1.94 12.38 0.78
N GLY A 65 -0.72 12.70 0.33
CA GLY A 65 0.47 12.77 1.18
C GLY A 65 0.98 11.41 1.66
N VAL A 66 0.54 10.30 1.05
CA VAL A 66 0.89 8.94 1.49
C VAL A 66 1.97 8.28 0.62
N MET A 67 2.39 8.89 -0.49
CA MET A 67 3.40 8.31 -1.38
C MET A 67 4.82 8.45 -0.80
N LYS A 68 5.53 7.32 -0.67
CA LYS A 68 6.94 7.28 -0.24
C LYS A 68 7.90 6.93 -1.38
N GLY A 69 7.41 6.28 -2.42
CA GLY A 69 8.18 5.94 -3.61
C GLY A 69 7.50 4.88 -4.45
N GLY A 70 8.21 4.40 -5.46
CA GLY A 70 7.74 3.36 -6.36
C GLY A 70 8.55 3.33 -7.65
N ALA A 71 8.40 2.25 -8.41
CA ALA A 71 8.99 2.12 -9.73
C ALA A 71 8.17 1.16 -10.59
N ALA A 72 8.11 1.43 -11.89
CA ALA A 72 7.91 0.38 -12.87
C ALA A 72 9.23 -0.42 -12.98
N LEU A 73 9.12 -1.74 -13.02
CA LEU A 73 10.26 -2.64 -13.15
C LEU A 73 10.33 -3.15 -14.59
N ASP A 74 11.54 -3.30 -15.13
CA ASP A 74 11.75 -4.00 -16.39
C ASP A 74 11.38 -5.48 -16.28
N ASP A 75 11.13 -6.11 -17.43
CA ASP A 75 10.77 -7.52 -17.49
C ASP A 75 11.89 -8.37 -16.84
N PRO A 76 11.58 -9.16 -15.79
CA PRO A 76 12.60 -9.98 -15.16
C PRO A 76 13.17 -10.99 -16.15
N SER A 77 14.50 -11.01 -16.31
CA SER A 77 15.19 -12.12 -16.97
C SER A 77 14.68 -13.45 -16.37
N PRO A 78 14.08 -14.35 -17.15
CA PRO A 78 13.32 -15.46 -16.58
C PRO A 78 14.26 -16.46 -15.91
N VAL A 79 14.27 -16.48 -14.58
CA VAL A 79 14.68 -17.66 -13.81
C VAL A 79 13.43 -18.54 -13.67
N ALA A 80 13.16 -19.33 -14.73
CA ALA A 80 12.18 -20.43 -14.74
C ALA A 80 10.72 -20.11 -14.31
N ALA A 81 10.14 -18.99 -14.77
CA ALA A 81 8.68 -18.83 -14.77
C ALA A 81 8.12 -19.23 -16.15
N GLY A 82 7.07 -20.06 -16.18
CA GLY A 82 6.37 -20.39 -17.42
C GLY A 82 5.83 -19.12 -18.10
N ASP A 83 5.67 -19.17 -19.42
CA ASP A 83 5.44 -17.97 -20.25
C ASP A 83 4.25 -17.12 -19.75
N ASP A 84 3.15 -17.76 -19.36
CA ASP A 84 1.90 -17.09 -18.93
C ASP A 84 1.83 -16.69 -17.45
N ALA A 85 2.86 -16.99 -16.65
CA ALA A 85 2.82 -16.71 -15.22
C ALA A 85 2.84 -15.18 -14.94
N PRO A 86 2.03 -14.67 -13.99
CA PRO A 86 2.11 -13.26 -13.58
C PRO A 86 3.49 -12.89 -13.02
N ARG A 87 4.02 -11.74 -13.45
CA ARG A 87 5.37 -11.27 -13.12
C ARG A 87 5.29 -9.99 -12.30
N LEU A 88 6.23 -9.83 -11.36
CA LEU A 88 6.35 -8.58 -10.60
C LEU A 88 6.74 -7.47 -11.58
N SER A 89 5.83 -6.54 -11.83
CA SER A 89 5.98 -5.50 -12.85
C SER A 89 6.26 -4.12 -12.28
N GLY A 90 5.99 -3.91 -10.99
CA GLY A 90 6.12 -2.62 -10.36
C GLY A 90 5.76 -2.66 -8.89
N TYR A 91 6.03 -1.55 -8.21
CA TYR A 91 5.61 -1.38 -6.83
C TYR A 91 5.39 0.10 -6.46
N PHE A 92 4.58 0.31 -5.44
CA PHE A 92 4.50 1.58 -4.69
C PHE A 92 4.89 1.33 -3.24
N ILE A 93 5.52 2.30 -2.60
CA ILE A 93 5.67 2.38 -1.14
C ILE A 93 4.74 3.48 -0.66
N ILE A 94 3.88 3.15 0.30
CA ILE A 94 2.92 4.07 0.89
C ILE A 94 3.05 4.11 2.41
N ASP A 95 2.82 5.26 3.01
CA ASP A 95 2.79 5.47 4.45
C ASP A 95 1.34 5.73 4.89
N VAL A 96 0.74 4.74 5.57
CA VAL A 96 -0.67 4.76 5.98
C VAL A 96 -0.83 4.18 7.39
N ALA A 97 -1.96 4.46 8.03
CA ALA A 97 -2.21 4.09 9.42
C ALA A 97 -2.13 2.58 9.69
N ASP A 98 -2.66 1.76 8.79
CA ASP A 98 -2.76 0.31 8.98
C ASP A 98 -2.90 -0.48 7.67
N HIS A 99 -2.96 -1.81 7.81
CA HIS A 99 -3.08 -2.74 6.68
C HIS A 99 -4.39 -2.57 5.90
N ALA A 100 -5.50 -2.23 6.57
CA ALA A 100 -6.80 -2.05 5.91
C ALA A 100 -6.82 -0.77 5.05
N ALA A 101 -6.16 0.29 5.51
CA ALA A 101 -5.92 1.49 4.72
C ALA A 101 -5.05 1.17 3.49
N ALA A 102 -3.98 0.37 3.66
CA ALA A 102 -3.12 -0.05 2.55
C ALA A 102 -3.88 -0.89 1.51
N GLU A 103 -4.72 -1.83 1.94
CA GLU A 103 -5.59 -2.60 1.05
C GLU A 103 -6.61 -1.74 0.31
N THR A 104 -7.12 -0.69 0.96
CA THR A 104 -8.05 0.26 0.33
C THR A 104 -7.37 1.02 -0.82
N TRP A 105 -6.10 1.38 -0.66
CA TRP A 105 -5.31 1.93 -1.75
C TRP A 105 -5.02 0.88 -2.83
N ALA A 106 -4.61 -0.33 -2.44
CA ALA A 106 -4.28 -1.41 -3.37
C ALA A 106 -5.43 -1.77 -4.33
N ARG A 107 -6.68 -1.74 -3.85
CA ARG A 107 -7.89 -2.01 -4.66
C ARG A 107 -8.12 -1.00 -5.79
N ARG A 108 -7.44 0.15 -5.78
CA ARG A 108 -7.58 1.20 -6.81
C ARG A 108 -6.59 1.03 -7.97
N ILE A 109 -5.62 0.13 -7.86
CA ILE A 109 -4.65 -0.15 -8.92
C ILE A 109 -5.35 -0.94 -10.03
N SER A 110 -5.22 -0.53 -11.29
CA SER A 110 -5.85 -1.19 -12.44
C SER A 110 -5.53 -2.68 -12.53
N ALA A 111 -4.29 -3.08 -12.25
CA ALA A 111 -3.86 -4.48 -12.18
C ALA A 111 -4.58 -5.33 -11.12
N ALA A 112 -5.30 -4.74 -10.16
CA ALA A 112 -6.13 -5.51 -9.24
C ALA A 112 -7.30 -6.23 -9.95
N ALA A 113 -7.66 -5.81 -11.17
CA ALA A 113 -8.73 -6.43 -11.95
C ALA A 113 -8.27 -7.66 -12.76
N THR A 114 -7.04 -7.66 -13.29
CA THR A 114 -6.55 -8.72 -14.21
C THR A 114 -5.33 -9.49 -13.67
N GLY A 115 -4.61 -8.91 -12.73
CA GLY A 115 -3.40 -9.47 -12.13
C GLY A 115 -3.57 -9.73 -10.64
N ARG A 116 -2.57 -9.36 -9.85
CA ARG A 116 -2.55 -9.49 -8.39
C ARG A 116 -1.77 -8.34 -7.78
N VAL A 117 -2.35 -7.70 -6.76
CA VAL A 117 -1.63 -6.74 -5.91
C VAL A 117 -1.40 -7.37 -4.55
N VAL A 118 -0.15 -7.44 -4.11
CA VAL A 118 0.21 -7.95 -2.77
C VAL A 118 0.56 -6.77 -1.87
N VAL A 119 -0.14 -6.66 -0.73
CA VAL A 119 0.14 -5.67 0.31
C VAL A 119 1.16 -6.26 1.29
N ARG A 120 2.28 -5.55 1.51
CA ARG A 120 3.36 -6.00 2.39
C ARG A 120 3.72 -4.92 3.42
N PRO A 121 3.47 -5.13 4.72
CA PRO A 121 3.97 -4.23 5.76
C PRO A 121 5.49 -4.30 5.88
N HIS A 122 6.15 -3.15 6.02
CA HIS A 122 7.59 -3.07 6.27
C HIS A 122 7.87 -3.35 7.73
N ILE A 123 8.85 -4.17 8.06
CA ILE A 123 9.29 -4.34 9.46
C ILE A 123 10.25 -3.20 9.77
N ALA A 124 10.02 -2.46 10.86
CA ALA A 124 10.95 -1.45 11.32
C ALA A 124 12.30 -2.11 11.60
N MET A 125 13.35 -1.64 10.95
CA MET A 125 14.69 -2.12 11.25
C MET A 125 15.06 -1.65 12.67
N PRO A 126 15.59 -2.53 13.54
CA PRO A 126 16.03 -2.11 14.86
C PRO A 126 17.04 -0.96 14.75
N GLY A 127 16.71 0.19 15.35
CA GLY A 127 17.59 1.36 15.40
C GLY A 127 17.35 2.45 14.34
N THR A 128 16.37 2.30 13.44
CA THR A 128 15.94 3.39 12.53
C THR A 128 14.55 3.89 12.90
N LYS A 129 14.34 5.21 12.75
CA LYS A 129 13.09 5.92 13.06
C LYS A 129 12.10 5.88 11.91
#